data_AF-A0A221P9N7-F1
#
_entry.id   AF-A0A221P9N7-F1
#
_cell.length_a   1.000
_cell.length_b   1.000
_cell.length_c   1.000
_cell.angle_alpha   90.00
_cell.angle_beta   90.00
_cell.angle_gamma   90.00
#
_symmetry.space_group_name_H-M   'P 1'
#
loop_
_entity.id
_entity.type
_entity.pdbx_description
1 polymer ?
#
loop_
_entity_poly.entity_id
_entity_poly.type
_entity_poly.pdbx_seq_one_letter_code
_entity_poly.pdbx_strand_id
1 'polypeptide(L)'
;MRLIDRWRPDTDIYNWAVGLRGELLTARRLSRLRGHGWFTLHAVQWVTGTDIDHLTIGPAGVFSINSKRHRGKTVWYGDRAITVNGTPTRHIAASQSEARRVSRTLSEHCGFDVPVRPVISVVHAGKLTVKSANPPVLVLAVDQLDRVLSGLTPTLSADQVSHIYGVARRAQIWSG
;
A
#
# COMPACT_ATOMS: atom_id res chain seq x y z
N MET A 1 -26.18 17.09 -29.93
CA MET A 1 -26.42 18.03 -28.82
C MET A 1 -25.44 17.68 -27.71
N ARG A 2 -24.35 18.46 -27.58
CA ARG A 2 -23.26 18.23 -26.63
C ARG A 2 -23.72 18.62 -25.22
N LEU A 3 -23.64 17.71 -24.25
CA LEU A 3 -23.60 18.06 -22.84
C LEU A 3 -22.13 18.09 -22.41
N ILE A 4 -21.69 19.28 -22.00
CA ILE A 4 -20.36 19.55 -21.48
C ILE A 4 -20.37 19.08 -20.03
N ASP A 5 -19.59 18.05 -19.73
CA ASP A 5 -19.38 17.56 -18.38
C ASP A 5 -18.58 18.60 -17.59
N ARG A 6 -19.06 18.90 -16.39
CA ARG A 6 -18.66 20.07 -15.62
C ARG A 6 -17.39 19.73 -14.83
N TRP A 7 -16.26 19.74 -15.52
CA TRP A 7 -14.92 19.62 -14.94
C TRP A 7 -14.72 20.67 -13.84
N ARG A 8 -14.41 20.25 -12.61
CA ARG A 8 -14.05 21.13 -11.48
C ARG A 8 -12.55 20.98 -11.16
N PRO A 9 -11.65 21.68 -11.89
CA PRO A 9 -10.19 21.47 -11.83
C PRO A 9 -9.53 21.62 -10.45
N ASP A 10 -10.07 22.44 -9.56
CA ASP A 10 -9.36 22.82 -8.31
C ASP A 10 -9.35 21.72 -7.23
N THR A 11 -10.33 20.81 -7.25
CA THR A 11 -10.44 19.75 -6.22
C THR A 11 -9.57 18.54 -6.57
N ASP A 12 -9.42 18.24 -7.85
CA ASP A 12 -8.65 17.09 -8.34
C ASP A 12 -7.15 17.32 -8.24
N ILE A 13 -6.67 18.53 -8.57
CA ILE A 13 -5.24 18.89 -8.40
C ILE A 13 -4.88 18.91 -6.91
N TYR A 14 -5.77 19.42 -6.05
CA TYR A 14 -5.54 19.42 -4.60
C TYR A 14 -5.57 18.01 -4.00
N ASN A 15 -6.53 17.16 -4.40
CA ASN A 15 -6.59 15.77 -3.95
C ASN A 15 -5.38 14.96 -4.44
N TRP A 16 -4.93 15.20 -5.68
CA TRP A 16 -3.73 14.59 -6.26
C TRP A 16 -2.45 15.04 -5.53
N ALA A 17 -2.26 16.35 -5.31
CA ALA A 17 -1.11 16.88 -4.57
C ALA A 17 -1.10 16.43 -3.09
N VAL A 18 -2.27 16.28 -2.48
CA VAL A 18 -2.43 15.76 -1.12
C VAL A 18 -2.10 14.26 -1.05
N GLY A 19 -2.53 13.47 -2.04
CA GLY A 19 -2.19 12.05 -2.19
C GLY A 19 -0.68 11.85 -2.35
N LEU A 20 -0.09 12.57 -3.31
CA LEU A 20 1.34 12.50 -3.62
C LEU A 20 2.22 12.80 -2.40
N ARG A 21 1.84 13.77 -1.54
CA ARG A 21 2.61 14.06 -0.32
C ARG A 21 2.53 12.93 0.71
N GLY A 22 1.43 12.19 0.75
CA GLY A 22 1.32 10.97 1.55
C GLY A 22 2.27 9.89 1.04
N GLU A 23 2.21 9.62 -0.27
CA GLU A 23 3.05 8.63 -0.95
C GLU A 23 4.55 8.94 -0.82
N LEU A 24 4.96 10.21 -0.97
CA LEU A 24 6.36 10.61 -0.80
C LEU A 24 6.89 10.35 0.61
N LEU A 25 6.07 10.57 1.64
CA LEU A 25 6.48 10.33 3.03
C LEU A 25 6.56 8.84 3.33
N THR A 26 5.63 8.04 2.80
CA THR A 26 5.68 6.59 2.87
C THR A 26 6.91 6.05 2.12
N ALA A 27 7.17 6.51 0.90
CA ALA A 27 8.35 6.12 0.12
C ALA A 27 9.67 6.41 0.85
N ARG A 28 9.80 7.56 1.50
CA ARG A 28 10.98 7.91 2.33
C ARG A 28 11.21 6.97 3.51
N ARG A 29 10.14 6.37 4.04
CA ARG A 29 10.26 5.38 5.12
C ARG A 29 10.69 4.05 4.54
N LEU A 30 10.02 3.61 3.47
CA LEU A 30 10.37 2.36 2.77
C LEU A 30 11.80 2.36 2.23
N SER A 31 12.35 3.50 1.80
CA SER A 31 13.73 3.58 1.31
C SER A 31 14.78 3.19 2.35
N ARG A 32 14.46 3.28 3.65
CA ARG A 32 15.36 2.85 4.74
C ARG A 32 15.51 1.34 4.83
N LEU A 33 14.61 0.58 4.20
CA LEU A 33 14.67 -0.87 4.18
C LEU A 33 15.67 -1.43 3.14
N ARG A 34 16.08 -0.61 2.15
CA ARG A 34 16.91 -1.04 1.01
C ARG A 34 18.22 -1.73 1.41
N GLY A 35 18.82 -1.34 2.53
CA GLY A 35 20.06 -1.94 3.05
C GLY A 35 19.88 -3.29 3.77
N HIS A 36 18.64 -3.76 3.93
CA HIS A 36 18.30 -4.92 4.75
C HIS A 36 17.63 -6.04 3.94
N GLY A 37 17.94 -6.13 2.64
CA GLY A 37 17.37 -7.14 1.74
C GLY A 37 15.95 -6.84 1.29
N TRP A 38 15.51 -5.59 1.35
CA TRP A 38 14.19 -5.17 0.86
C TRP A 38 14.29 -4.38 -0.44
N PHE A 39 13.26 -4.52 -1.27
CA PHE A 39 13.05 -3.78 -2.50
C PHE A 39 11.67 -3.15 -2.49
N THR A 40 11.54 -1.95 -3.04
CA THR A 40 10.25 -1.28 -3.20
C THR A 40 10.09 -0.80 -4.63
N LEU A 41 8.93 -1.12 -5.22
CA LEU A 41 8.43 -0.51 -6.45
C LEU A 41 7.37 0.52 -6.05
N HIS A 42 7.39 1.69 -6.68
CA HIS A 42 6.43 2.77 -6.44
C HIS A 42 5.57 2.95 -7.70
N ALA A 43 4.30 3.32 -7.52
CA ALA A 43 3.34 3.58 -8.60
C ALA A 43 3.30 2.46 -9.65
N VAL A 44 3.10 1.21 -9.18
CA VAL A 44 2.98 0.06 -10.09
C VAL A 44 1.64 0.15 -10.81
N GLN A 45 1.66 0.41 -12.11
CA GLN A 45 0.46 0.68 -12.90
C GLN A 45 -0.19 -0.60 -13.40
N TRP A 46 -1.49 -0.74 -13.14
CA TRP A 46 -2.34 -1.69 -13.84
C TRP A 46 -2.71 -1.13 -15.22
N VAL A 47 -2.94 -2.01 -16.21
CA VAL A 47 -3.47 -1.58 -17.52
C VAL A 47 -4.82 -0.87 -17.42
N THR A 48 -5.57 -1.12 -16.34
CA THR A 48 -6.85 -0.48 -16.05
C THR A 48 -6.72 1.00 -15.66
N GLY A 49 -5.49 1.52 -15.55
CA GLY A 49 -5.20 2.93 -15.21
C GLY A 49 -5.16 3.24 -13.71
N THR A 50 -5.43 2.26 -12.86
CA THR A 50 -5.21 2.34 -11.40
C THR A 50 -3.79 1.93 -11.06
N ASP A 51 -3.20 2.51 -10.03
CA ASP A 51 -1.86 2.15 -9.55
C ASP A 51 -1.87 1.60 -8.13
N ILE A 52 -0.83 0.84 -7.81
CA ILE A 52 -0.47 0.45 -6.45
C ILE A 52 0.56 1.46 -5.99
N ASP A 53 0.27 2.24 -4.94
CA ASP A 53 1.17 3.30 -4.47
C ASP A 53 2.59 2.74 -4.24
N HIS A 54 2.70 1.65 -3.46
CA HIS A 54 3.96 0.97 -3.22
C HIS A 54 3.82 -0.55 -3.08
N LEU A 55 4.67 -1.30 -3.77
CA LEU A 55 4.85 -2.74 -3.58
C LEU A 55 6.22 -2.99 -2.96
N THR A 56 6.23 -3.46 -1.72
CA THR A 56 7.46 -3.70 -0.96
C THR A 56 7.68 -5.20 -0.75
N ILE A 57 8.87 -5.68 -1.09
CA ILE A 57 9.25 -7.09 -1.14
C ILE A 57 10.51 -7.24 -0.30
N GLY A 58 10.50 -8.14 0.69
CA GLY A 58 11.66 -8.39 1.53
C GLY A 58 11.55 -9.66 2.34
N PRO A 59 12.45 -9.89 3.31
CA PRO A 59 12.55 -11.17 4.00
C PRO A 59 11.24 -11.61 4.67
N ALA A 60 10.43 -10.67 5.17
CA ALA A 60 9.16 -10.98 5.84
C ALA A 60 7.96 -11.16 4.89
N GLY A 61 8.16 -11.13 3.58
CA GLY A 61 7.13 -11.32 2.57
C GLY A 61 6.94 -10.14 1.62
N VAL A 62 5.78 -10.13 0.95
CA VAL A 62 5.37 -9.09 0.00
C VAL A 62 4.23 -8.26 0.58
N PHE A 63 4.30 -6.95 0.41
CA PHE A 63 3.36 -5.98 0.99
C PHE A 63 2.87 -5.00 -0.07
N SER A 64 1.55 -4.93 -0.26
CA SER A 64 0.89 -3.84 -1.01
C SER A 64 0.55 -2.73 -0.04
N ILE A 65 1.15 -1.55 -0.21
CA ILE A 65 1.09 -0.47 0.76
C ILE A 65 0.40 0.73 0.11
N ASN A 66 -0.73 1.13 0.69
CA ASN A 66 -1.45 2.34 0.27
C ASN A 66 -1.26 3.47 1.29
N SER A 67 -1.03 4.69 0.81
CA SER A 67 -0.77 5.89 1.61
C SER A 67 -2.07 6.67 1.83
N LYS A 68 -2.50 6.78 3.09
CA LYS A 68 -3.70 7.55 3.48
C LYS A 68 -3.33 8.77 4.31
N ARG A 69 -3.34 9.94 3.68
CA ARG A 69 -3.08 11.22 4.35
C ARG A 69 -4.34 11.77 5.02
N HIS A 70 -4.31 11.85 6.34
CA HIS A 70 -5.44 12.28 7.17
C HIS A 70 -5.04 13.43 8.11
N ARG A 71 -4.48 14.51 7.56
CA ARG A 71 -3.87 15.62 8.33
C ARG A 71 -4.80 16.11 9.47
N GLY A 72 -4.35 15.96 10.71
CA GLY A 72 -5.05 16.43 11.91
C GLY A 72 -6.33 15.66 12.28
N LYS A 73 -6.70 14.64 11.50
CA LYS A 73 -7.91 13.83 11.75
C LYS A 73 -7.62 12.71 12.74
N THR A 74 -8.67 12.26 13.42
CA THR A 74 -8.63 11.04 14.23
C THR A 74 -8.94 9.85 13.34
N VAL A 75 -8.02 8.90 13.28
CA VAL A 75 -8.17 7.63 12.57
C VAL A 75 -8.31 6.54 13.62
N TRP A 76 -9.40 5.78 13.54
CA TRP A 76 -9.64 4.66 14.42
C TRP A 76 -9.82 3.39 13.60
N TYR A 77 -9.17 2.31 14.02
CA TYR A 77 -9.33 0.99 13.43
C TYR A 77 -9.75 -0.01 14.50
N GLY A 78 -10.97 -0.53 14.38
CA GLY A 78 -11.44 -1.68 15.14
C GLY A 78 -11.83 -2.83 14.23
N ASP A 79 -12.54 -3.81 14.77
CA ASP A 79 -12.64 -5.14 14.16
C ASP A 79 -13.28 -5.18 12.76
N ARG A 80 -14.15 -4.21 12.45
CA ARG A 80 -14.94 -4.22 11.20
C ARG A 80 -14.62 -3.08 10.24
N ALA A 81 -14.02 -2.00 10.71
CA ALA A 81 -13.85 -0.79 9.89
C ALA A 81 -12.73 0.13 10.39
N ILE A 82 -12.17 0.87 9.43
CA ILE A 82 -11.40 2.09 9.70
C ILE A 82 -12.36 3.27 9.61
N THR A 83 -12.39 4.11 10.64
CA THR A 83 -13.13 5.38 10.64
C THR A 83 -12.17 6.56 10.64
N VAL A 84 -12.59 7.66 10.01
CA VAL A 84 -11.87 8.93 9.97
C VAL A 84 -12.82 10.01 10.49
N ASN A 85 -12.50 10.61 11.64
CA ASN A 85 -13.39 11.49 12.41
C ASN A 85 -14.78 10.85 12.64
N GLY A 86 -14.82 9.55 12.94
CA GLY A 86 -16.05 8.81 13.19
C GLY A 86 -16.76 8.30 11.93
N THR A 87 -16.41 8.78 10.73
CA THR A 87 -17.02 8.31 9.48
C THR A 87 -16.35 7.01 8.98
N PRO A 88 -17.10 5.92 8.74
CA PRO A 88 -16.56 4.68 8.17
C PRO A 88 -15.96 4.88 6.78
N THR A 89 -14.90 4.13 6.49
CA THR A 89 -14.21 4.13 5.19
C THR A 89 -14.24 2.75 4.53
N ARG A 90 -13.97 2.71 3.22
CA ARG A 90 -13.82 1.47 2.45
C ARG A 90 -12.36 0.98 2.38
N HIS A 91 -11.45 1.56 3.17
CA HIS A 91 -10.01 1.32 3.03
C HIS A 91 -9.61 -0.15 3.19
N ILE A 92 -10.21 -0.87 4.15
CA ILE A 92 -9.92 -2.30 4.37
C ILE A 92 -10.24 -3.13 3.13
N ALA A 93 -11.48 -3.03 2.63
CA ALA A 93 -11.95 -3.82 1.49
C ALA A 93 -11.16 -3.50 0.21
N ALA A 94 -10.82 -2.22 0.00
CA ALA A 94 -10.00 -1.80 -1.12
C ALA A 94 -8.59 -2.41 -1.06
N SER A 95 -7.89 -2.25 0.08
CA SER A 95 -6.53 -2.79 0.25
C SER A 95 -6.49 -4.32 0.16
N GLN A 96 -7.48 -5.03 0.71
CA GLN A 96 -7.57 -6.49 0.57
C GLN A 96 -7.80 -6.94 -0.88
N SER A 97 -8.59 -6.20 -1.64
CA SER A 97 -8.87 -6.54 -3.05
C SER A 97 -7.64 -6.29 -3.91
N GLU A 98 -6.93 -5.18 -3.68
CA GLU A 98 -5.65 -4.90 -4.32
C GLU A 98 -4.62 -5.99 -4.00
N ALA A 99 -4.38 -6.29 -2.72
CA ALA A 99 -3.42 -7.31 -2.31
C ALA A 99 -3.72 -8.69 -2.92
N ARG A 100 -5.00 -9.09 -2.98
CA ARG A 100 -5.41 -10.34 -3.65
C ARG A 100 -5.10 -10.32 -5.16
N ARG A 101 -5.32 -9.18 -5.83
CA ARG A 101 -4.99 -9.01 -7.25
C ARG A 101 -3.47 -9.10 -7.48
N VAL A 102 -2.68 -8.39 -6.69
CA VAL A 102 -1.21 -8.43 -6.74
C VAL A 102 -0.71 -9.84 -6.49
N SER A 103 -1.21 -10.51 -5.46
CA SER A 103 -0.82 -11.87 -5.11
C SER A 103 -1.07 -12.84 -6.27
N ARG A 104 -2.26 -12.81 -6.89
CA ARG A 104 -2.56 -13.64 -8.06
C ARG A 104 -1.56 -13.40 -9.20
N THR A 105 -1.35 -12.15 -9.58
CA THR A 105 -0.43 -11.78 -10.67
C THR A 105 1.00 -12.23 -10.39
N LEU A 106 1.50 -12.02 -9.17
CA LEU A 106 2.84 -12.45 -8.79
C LEU A 106 2.96 -13.97 -8.75
N SER A 107 1.99 -14.68 -8.15
CA SER A 107 2.03 -16.14 -8.06
C SER A 107 2.08 -16.79 -9.44
N GLU A 108 1.27 -16.31 -10.38
CA GLU A 108 1.24 -16.78 -11.77
C GLU A 108 2.60 -16.64 -12.45
N HIS A 109 3.23 -15.46 -12.33
CA HIS A 109 4.49 -15.17 -13.02
C HIS A 109 5.74 -15.66 -12.27
N CYS A 110 5.65 -15.89 -10.96
CA CYS A 110 6.74 -16.45 -10.16
C CYS A 110 6.79 -17.99 -10.23
N GLY A 111 5.66 -18.65 -10.52
CA GLY A 111 5.54 -20.11 -10.56
C GLY A 111 5.38 -20.77 -9.19
N PHE A 112 5.07 -20.00 -8.15
CA PHE A 112 4.78 -20.48 -6.79
C PHE A 112 3.88 -19.49 -6.06
N ASP A 113 3.30 -19.88 -4.93
CA ASP A 113 2.42 -18.99 -4.17
C ASP A 113 3.18 -17.81 -3.55
N VAL A 114 2.74 -16.59 -3.87
CA VAL A 114 3.25 -15.32 -3.35
C VAL A 114 2.14 -14.60 -2.58
N PRO A 115 1.98 -14.87 -1.27
CA PRO A 115 1.04 -14.14 -0.43
C PRO A 115 1.42 -12.67 -0.34
N VAL A 116 0.45 -11.78 -0.60
CA VAL A 116 0.63 -10.33 -0.46
C VAL A 116 -0.18 -9.82 0.71
N ARG A 117 0.47 -9.15 1.64
CA ARG A 117 -0.14 -8.58 2.84
C ARG A 117 -0.52 -7.12 2.59
N PRO A 118 -1.79 -6.72 2.76
CA PRO A 118 -2.18 -5.32 2.61
C PRO A 118 -1.73 -4.48 3.81
N VAL A 119 -1.22 -3.28 3.53
CA VAL A 119 -0.80 -2.29 4.52
C VAL A 119 -1.42 -0.93 4.18
N ILE A 120 -1.92 -0.23 5.19
CA ILE A 120 -2.33 1.17 5.09
C ILE A 120 -1.33 2.01 5.91
N SER A 121 -0.57 2.85 5.22
CA SER A 121 0.32 3.85 5.80
C SER A 121 -0.45 5.13 6.09
N VAL A 122 -0.71 5.42 7.36
CA VAL A 122 -1.46 6.59 7.81
C VAL A 122 -0.50 7.77 7.99
N VAL A 123 -0.73 8.83 7.22
CA VAL A 123 0.15 10.01 7.17
C VAL A 123 -0.50 11.22 7.82
N HIS A 124 0.20 11.83 8.79
CA HIS A 124 -0.20 13.05 9.50
C HIS A 124 -1.55 13.01 10.23
N ALA A 125 -2.08 11.82 10.57
CA ALA A 125 -3.22 11.75 11.49
C ALA A 125 -2.89 12.46 12.81
N GLY A 126 -3.84 13.23 13.35
CA GLY A 126 -3.69 13.83 14.68
C GLY A 126 -3.71 12.78 15.78
N LYS A 127 -4.42 11.66 15.54
CA LYS A 127 -4.45 10.49 16.39
C LYS A 127 -4.70 9.24 15.54
N LEU A 128 -3.93 8.18 15.77
CA LEU A 128 -4.20 6.85 15.24
C LEU A 128 -4.47 5.91 16.42
N THR A 129 -5.56 5.17 16.40
CA THR A 129 -5.88 4.15 17.40
C THR A 129 -6.24 2.85 16.69
N VAL A 130 -5.44 1.81 16.89
CA VAL A 130 -5.68 0.47 16.37
C VAL A 130 -6.03 -0.44 17.55
N LYS A 131 -7.26 -0.95 17.58
CA LYS A 131 -7.76 -1.83 18.65
C LYS A 131 -7.81 -3.31 18.27
N SER A 132 -7.65 -3.64 16.99
CA SER A 132 -7.69 -5.03 16.52
C SER A 132 -6.38 -5.73 16.83
N ALA A 133 -6.45 -6.89 17.50
CA ALA A 133 -5.28 -7.69 17.87
C ALA A 133 -4.68 -8.48 16.69
N ASN A 134 -5.48 -8.83 15.69
CA ASN A 134 -5.03 -9.51 14.47
C ASN A 134 -5.79 -8.99 13.23
N PRO A 135 -5.54 -7.73 12.83
CA PRO A 135 -6.29 -7.14 11.74
C PRO A 135 -5.92 -7.77 10.40
N PRO A 136 -6.89 -8.01 9.51
CA PRO A 136 -6.61 -8.55 8.18
C PRO A 136 -5.93 -7.54 7.23
N VAL A 137 -5.72 -6.29 7.69
CA VAL A 137 -4.92 -5.24 7.03
C VAL A 137 -4.05 -4.57 8.08
N LEU A 138 -2.75 -4.46 7.83
CA LEU A 138 -1.85 -3.80 8.76
C LEU A 138 -2.00 -2.28 8.63
N VAL A 139 -2.44 -1.58 9.68
CA VAL A 139 -2.60 -0.12 9.66
C VAL A 139 -1.53 0.50 10.55
N LEU A 140 -0.61 1.25 9.95
CA LEU A 140 0.55 1.81 10.63
C LEU A 140 0.58 3.32 10.49
N ALA A 141 1.02 4.01 11.53
CA ALA A 141 1.50 5.37 11.34
C ALA A 141 2.77 5.33 10.47
N VAL A 142 2.88 6.28 9.53
CA VAL A 142 3.97 6.31 8.54
C VAL A 142 5.36 6.26 9.17
N ASP A 143 5.52 6.82 10.36
CA ASP A 143 6.78 6.86 11.10
C ASP A 143 7.23 5.53 11.71
N GLN A 144 6.30 4.57 11.85
CA GLN A 144 6.55 3.22 12.33
C GLN A 144 6.72 2.20 11.20
N LEU A 145 6.44 2.59 9.95
CA LEU A 145 6.34 1.69 8.82
C LEU A 145 7.62 0.87 8.58
N ASP A 146 8.77 1.54 8.49
CA ASP A 146 10.07 0.90 8.31
C ASP A 146 10.39 -0.06 9.44
N ARG A 147 10.31 0.43 10.69
CA ARG A 147 10.61 -0.36 11.88
C ARG A 147 9.75 -1.62 11.98
N VAL A 148 8.44 -1.48 11.81
CA VAL A 148 7.50 -2.62 11.93
C VAL A 148 7.77 -3.64 10.84
N LEU A 149 7.88 -3.23 9.58
CA LEU A 149 8.12 -4.17 8.48
C LEU A 149 9.44 -4.92 8.64
N SER A 150 10.53 -4.22 9.00
CA SER A 150 11.84 -4.87 9.22
C SER A 150 11.87 -5.80 10.44
N GLY A 151 10.97 -5.60 11.41
CA GLY A 151 10.88 -6.40 12.62
C GLY A 151 9.99 -7.64 12.48
N LEU A 152 9.29 -7.82 11.36
CA LEU A 152 8.50 -9.02 11.10
C LEU A 152 9.41 -10.22 10.86
N THR A 153 8.96 -11.40 11.30
CA THR A 153 9.69 -12.66 11.11
C THR A 153 9.97 -12.91 9.63
N PRO A 154 11.23 -13.18 9.23
CA PRO A 154 11.55 -13.60 7.88
C PRO A 154 10.86 -14.91 7.49
N THR A 155 10.27 -14.94 6.29
CA THR A 155 9.58 -16.08 5.69
C THR A 155 10.06 -16.40 4.28
N LEU A 156 10.77 -15.47 3.63
CA LEU A 156 11.34 -15.63 2.30
C LEU A 156 12.86 -15.67 2.35
N SER A 157 13.47 -16.53 1.53
CA SER A 157 14.92 -16.50 1.28
C SER A 157 15.33 -15.30 0.43
N ALA A 158 16.63 -14.96 0.44
CA ALA A 158 17.16 -13.88 -0.40
C ALA A 158 16.93 -14.14 -1.91
N ASP A 159 17.00 -15.41 -2.33
CA ASP A 159 16.73 -15.81 -3.72
C ASP A 159 15.25 -15.65 -4.07
N GLN A 160 14.33 -16.02 -3.18
CA GLN A 160 12.90 -15.80 -3.38
C GLN A 160 12.57 -14.31 -3.47
N VAL A 161 13.13 -13.48 -2.58
CA VAL A 161 12.98 -12.02 -2.63
C VAL A 161 13.46 -11.46 -3.97
N SER A 162 14.65 -11.89 -4.41
CA SER A 162 15.25 -11.43 -5.66
C SER A 162 14.45 -11.84 -6.89
N HIS A 163 13.94 -13.09 -6.91
CA HIS A 163 13.09 -13.60 -7.98
C HIS A 163 11.76 -12.84 -8.05
N ILE A 164 11.05 -12.70 -6.93
CA ILE A 164 9.77 -11.98 -6.86
C ILE A 164 9.96 -10.54 -7.31
N TYR A 165 11.01 -9.85 -6.84
CA TYR A 165 11.31 -8.49 -7.28
C TYR A 165 11.64 -8.42 -8.79
N GLY A 166 12.42 -9.37 -9.30
CA GLY A 166 12.78 -9.49 -10.70
C GLY A 166 11.58 -9.73 -11.63
N VAL A 167 10.55 -10.41 -11.15
CA VAL A 167 9.26 -10.55 -11.82
C VAL A 167 8.47 -9.25 -11.71
N ALA A 168 8.26 -8.75 -10.48
CA ALA A 168 7.42 -7.58 -10.19
C ALA A 168 7.81 -6.30 -10.96
N ARG A 169 9.11 -6.11 -11.24
CA ARG A 169 9.60 -4.92 -11.95
C ARG A 169 9.31 -4.90 -13.46
N ARG A 170 8.78 -5.99 -14.02
CA ARG A 170 8.43 -6.08 -15.44
C ARG A 170 7.05 -5.49 -15.65
N ALA A 171 6.95 -4.37 -16.36
CA ALA A 171 5.68 -3.68 -16.59
C ALA A 171 4.60 -4.59 -17.22
N GLN A 172 5.04 -5.58 -18.00
CA GLN A 172 4.19 -6.49 -18.76
C GLN A 172 3.35 -7.42 -17.88
N ILE A 173 3.77 -7.72 -16.64
CA ILE A 173 2.98 -8.63 -15.80
C ILE A 173 1.72 -7.96 -15.25
N TRP A 174 1.67 -6.63 -15.26
CA TRP A 174 0.56 -5.84 -14.70
C TRP A 174 -0.56 -5.58 -15.73
N SER A 175 -0.51 -6.26 -16.88
CA SER A 175 -1.50 -6.14 -17.95
C SER A 175 -2.80 -6.90 -17.73
N GLY A 176 -2.88 -7.71 -16.68
CA GLY A 176 -4.08 -8.51 -16.36
C GLY A 176 -3.83 -9.99 -16.52
#